data_AF-A0A354PG63-F1
#
_entry.id   AF-A0A354PG63-F1
#
_cell.length_a   1.000
_cell.length_b   1.000
_cell.length_c   1.000
_cell.angle_alpha   90.00
_cell.angle_beta   90.00
_cell.angle_gamma   90.00
#
_symmetry.space_group_name_H-M   'P 1'
#
loop_
_entity.id
_entity.type
_entity.pdbx_description
1 polymer ?
#
loop_
_entity_poly.entity_id
_entity_poly.type
_entity_poly.pdbx_seq_one_letter_code
_entity_poly.pdbx_strand_id
1 'polypeptide(L)'
;MDQIPFRIGCKYEGFEMVQLSRRAMQRLGKVSDAELAAEESVSVAEIRKHRRDHGLPPAVRGNWTPDSIALLGKMSDSQVAKQLGITANAVFARRTRMGIKAYGKSIQQKRHPWTKRELGWLGKVSDSEIARRLGIDQTTVATKRALLGIEAVQKGRSTRPWSKAEIAMLGQLPDAEIARQLKISRRKVIAKRQSLGIANRLSTLLAKRWNAKSIAELGTKPDEVIAKRLKISVAAVANKRRQMGVAAFRA
;
A
#
# COMPACT_ATOMS: atom_id res chain seq x y z
N MET A 1 34.91 34.16 6.86
CA MET A 1 34.04 35.21 6.30
C MET A 1 34.45 35.34 4.85
N ASP A 2 33.82 34.57 3.95
CA ASP A 2 34.16 34.61 2.53
C ASP A 2 32.95 35.10 1.74
N GLN A 3 33.12 36.30 1.20
CA GLN A 3 32.17 37.01 0.37
C GLN A 3 32.10 36.32 -1.00
N ILE A 4 30.92 35.85 -1.38
CA ILE A 4 30.64 35.44 -2.76
C ILE A 4 30.49 36.73 -3.58
N PRO A 5 31.26 36.93 -4.66
CA PRO A 5 31.26 38.20 -5.39
C PRO A 5 29.93 38.38 -6.13
N PHE A 6 29.32 39.55 -5.92
CA PHE A 6 28.19 40.05 -6.70
C PHE A 6 28.66 40.35 -8.12
N ARG A 7 28.21 39.57 -9.11
CA ARG A 7 28.34 39.93 -10.52
C ARG A 7 27.01 40.52 -11.01
N ILE A 8 27.07 41.81 -11.30
CA ILE A 8 26.01 42.65 -11.86
C ILE A 8 25.75 42.22 -13.31
N GLY A 9 24.48 42.20 -13.70
CA GLY A 9 24.07 42.41 -15.08
C GLY A 9 23.28 41.28 -15.74
N CYS A 10 21.97 41.24 -15.51
CA CYS A 10 21.04 40.80 -16.55
C CYS A 10 19.69 41.50 -16.31
N LYS A 11 19.42 42.53 -17.10
CA LYS A 11 18.12 43.20 -17.17
C LYS A 11 17.17 42.25 -17.89
N TYR A 12 16.14 41.78 -17.20
CA TYR A 12 14.92 41.27 -17.81
C TYR A 12 13.75 42.05 -17.25
N GLU A 13 13.00 42.62 -18.17
CA GLU A 13 11.82 43.45 -17.96
C GLU A 13 10.72 42.67 -17.22
N GLY A 14 10.08 43.30 -16.24
CA GLY A 14 8.66 43.07 -15.97
C GLY A 14 8.23 42.07 -14.88
N PHE A 15 9.09 41.57 -13.99
CA PHE A 15 8.63 40.81 -12.81
C PHE A 15 9.49 41.14 -11.58
N GLU A 16 8.91 41.77 -10.57
CA GLU A 16 9.53 41.89 -9.23
C GLU A 16 9.94 40.49 -8.75
N MET A 17 11.24 40.26 -8.61
CA MET A 17 11.75 39.03 -8.01
C MET A 17 11.52 39.10 -6.50
N VAL A 18 10.61 38.26 -5.99
CA VAL A 18 10.42 38.08 -4.55
C VAL A 18 11.75 37.65 -3.93
N GLN A 19 12.37 38.53 -3.15
CA GLN A 19 13.65 38.25 -2.50
C GLN A 19 13.44 37.25 -1.36
N LEU A 20 13.97 36.04 -1.49
CA LEU A 20 13.95 35.05 -0.40
C LEU A 20 14.80 35.52 0.77
N SER A 21 14.37 35.22 2.00
CA SER A 21 15.15 35.52 3.18
C SER A 21 16.54 34.85 3.12
N ARG A 22 17.54 35.42 3.80
CA ARG A 22 18.89 34.83 3.91
C ARG A 22 18.83 33.38 4.43
N ARG A 23 17.85 33.08 5.28
CA ARG A 23 17.60 31.74 5.83
C ARG A 23 17.03 30.79 4.77
N ALA A 24 16.06 31.23 3.97
CA ALA A 24 15.52 30.45 2.87
C ALA A 24 16.56 30.17 1.77
N MET A 25 17.39 31.17 1.44
CA MET A 25 18.49 31.01 0.49
C MET A 25 19.50 29.93 0.91
N GLN A 26 19.81 29.81 2.21
CA GLN A 26 20.70 28.77 2.73
C GLN A 26 20.09 27.36 2.74
N ARG A 27 18.75 27.29 2.72
CA ARG A 27 17.96 26.05 2.78
C ARG A 27 17.45 25.62 1.39
N LEU A 28 17.55 26.47 0.39
CA LEU A 28 17.17 26.20 -1.00
C LEU A 28 17.88 24.93 -1.51
N GLY A 29 17.10 23.94 -1.98
CA GLY A 29 17.61 22.64 -2.43
C GLY A 29 17.98 21.63 -1.32
N LYS A 30 17.90 22.01 -0.03
CA LYS A 30 18.11 21.09 1.12
C LYS A 30 16.80 20.60 1.74
N VAL A 31 15.77 21.44 1.72
CA VAL A 31 14.40 21.13 2.17
C VAL A 31 13.45 21.21 0.98
N SER A 32 12.28 20.61 1.10
CA SER A 32 11.35 20.54 -0.03
C SER A 32 10.92 21.94 -0.49
N ASP A 33 10.80 22.14 -1.81
CA ASP A 33 10.34 23.42 -2.39
C ASP A 33 8.95 23.83 -1.83
N ALA A 34 8.14 22.86 -1.39
CA ALA A 34 6.84 23.09 -0.76
C ALA A 34 6.95 23.61 0.68
N GLU A 35 7.92 23.12 1.44
CA GLU A 35 8.19 23.57 2.81
C GLU A 35 8.74 25.00 2.82
N LEU A 36 9.67 25.33 1.91
CA LEU A 36 10.18 26.70 1.77
C LEU A 36 9.11 27.69 1.30
N ALA A 37 8.22 27.25 0.41
CA ALA A 37 7.10 28.06 -0.04
C ALA A 37 6.16 28.42 1.13
N ALA A 38 5.88 27.45 2.01
CA ALA A 38 5.06 27.67 3.20
C ALA A 38 5.74 28.59 4.22
N GLU A 39 7.07 28.46 4.42
CA GLU A 39 7.82 29.30 5.37
C GLU A 39 7.93 30.76 4.93
N GLU A 40 8.22 31.00 3.65
CA GLU A 40 8.41 32.35 3.12
C GLU A 40 7.10 33.00 2.65
N SER A 41 5.97 32.29 2.76
CA SER A 41 4.66 32.71 2.26
C SER A 41 4.69 33.07 0.76
N VAL A 42 5.46 32.32 -0.02
CA VAL A 42 5.62 32.49 -1.47
C VAL A 42 5.08 31.29 -2.22
N SER A 43 4.90 31.41 -3.53
CA SER A 43 4.48 30.28 -4.34
C SER A 43 5.62 29.25 -4.49
N VAL A 44 5.24 27.97 -4.60
CA VAL A 44 6.19 26.88 -4.92
C VAL A 44 6.90 27.12 -6.26
N ALA A 45 6.27 27.86 -7.18
CA ALA A 45 6.86 28.21 -8.47
C ALA A 45 8.03 29.19 -8.34
N GLU A 46 7.94 30.16 -7.43
CA GLU A 46 9.01 31.12 -7.14
C GLU A 46 10.22 30.46 -6.48
N ILE A 47 9.99 29.53 -5.53
CA ILE A 47 11.07 28.72 -4.95
C ILE A 47 11.75 27.87 -6.03
N ARG A 48 10.98 27.25 -6.93
CA ARG A 48 11.54 26.48 -8.06
C ARG A 48 12.35 27.36 -9.02
N LYS A 49 11.91 28.60 -9.25
CA LYS A 49 12.62 29.57 -10.09
C LYS A 49 13.96 29.95 -9.45
N HIS A 50 13.94 30.42 -8.20
CA HIS A 50 15.18 30.71 -7.44
C HIS A 50 16.12 29.51 -7.44
N ARG A 51 15.59 28.32 -7.18
CA ARG A 51 16.38 27.09 -7.18
C ARG A 51 17.06 26.83 -8.53
N ARG A 52 16.33 27.01 -9.65
CA ARG A 52 16.89 26.86 -11.00
C ARG A 52 17.90 27.96 -11.35
N ASP A 53 17.63 29.21 -10.97
CA ASP A 53 18.51 30.35 -11.23
C ASP A 53 19.84 30.19 -10.49
N HIS A 54 19.83 29.57 -9.31
CA HIS A 54 21.03 29.19 -8.56
C HIS A 54 21.64 27.84 -8.99
N GLY A 55 21.13 27.19 -10.04
CA GLY A 55 21.63 25.89 -10.51
C GLY A 55 21.47 24.75 -9.49
N LEU A 56 20.61 24.94 -8.48
CA LEU A 56 20.42 23.98 -7.41
C LEU A 56 19.39 22.93 -7.85
N PRO A 57 19.62 21.65 -7.54
CA PRO A 57 18.64 20.60 -7.83
C PRO A 57 17.54 20.52 -6.76
N PRO A 58 16.35 19.93 -7.07
CA PRO A 58 15.27 19.79 -6.11
C PRO A 58 15.67 18.89 -4.94
N ALA A 59 15.25 19.25 -3.72
CA ALA A 59 15.50 18.47 -2.52
C ALA A 59 14.78 17.11 -2.51
N VAL A 60 13.74 16.93 -3.34
CA VAL A 60 12.94 15.70 -3.36
C VAL A 60 12.74 15.17 -4.78
N ARG A 61 12.96 13.85 -4.91
CA ARG A 61 13.04 13.00 -6.12
C ARG A 61 14.24 13.28 -7.04
N GLY A 62 15.23 12.40 -6.92
CA GLY A 62 16.22 12.15 -7.97
C GLY A 62 17.59 12.77 -7.77
N ASN A 63 17.77 13.67 -6.78
CA ASN A 63 19.05 14.33 -6.61
C ASN A 63 19.88 13.78 -5.45
N TRP A 64 20.74 12.81 -5.78
CA TRP A 64 21.73 12.25 -4.88
C TRP A 64 22.98 13.15 -4.85
N THR A 65 23.18 13.93 -3.79
CA THR A 65 24.42 14.68 -3.57
C THR A 65 25.57 13.74 -3.18
N PRO A 66 26.84 14.13 -3.38
CA PRO A 66 27.99 13.35 -2.91
C PRO A 66 27.89 12.97 -1.42
N ASP A 67 27.44 13.90 -0.58
CA ASP A 67 27.23 13.67 0.86
C ASP A 67 26.15 12.60 1.12
N SER A 68 25.02 12.67 0.40
CA SER A 68 23.95 11.66 0.53
C SER A 68 24.39 10.28 0.07
N ILE A 69 25.26 10.20 -0.94
CA ILE A 69 25.85 8.96 -1.44
C ILE A 69 26.81 8.38 -0.41
N ALA A 70 27.60 9.23 0.26
CA ALA A 70 28.54 8.80 1.29
C ALA A 70 27.88 8.18 2.53
N LEU A 71 26.57 8.44 2.75
CA LEU A 71 25.78 7.81 3.81
C LEU A 71 25.35 6.38 3.45
N LEU A 72 25.24 6.04 2.16
CA LEU A 72 24.83 4.72 1.69
C LEU A 72 25.84 3.67 2.16
N GLY A 73 25.36 2.63 2.84
CA GLY A 73 26.23 1.55 3.36
C GLY A 73 26.94 1.86 4.69
N LYS A 74 26.86 3.09 5.22
CA LYS A 74 27.35 3.46 6.57
C LYS A 74 26.27 3.49 7.64
N MET A 75 25.00 3.59 7.23
CA MET A 75 23.83 3.52 8.10
C MET A 75 22.66 2.91 7.33
N SER A 76 21.62 2.43 8.02
CA SER A 76 20.55 1.63 7.39
C SER A 76 19.78 2.47 6.37
N ASP A 77 19.25 1.83 5.32
CA ASP A 77 18.49 2.53 4.27
C ASP A 77 17.31 3.33 4.86
N SER A 78 16.72 2.86 5.98
CA SER A 78 15.70 3.58 6.76
C SER A 78 16.22 4.82 7.50
N GLN A 79 17.44 4.78 8.04
CA GLN A 79 18.05 5.93 8.70
C GLN A 79 18.45 7.00 7.70
N VAL A 80 19.07 6.60 6.58
CA VAL A 80 19.38 7.52 5.46
C VAL A 80 18.09 8.16 4.94
N ALA A 81 17.03 7.39 4.76
CA ALA A 81 15.73 7.88 4.32
C ALA A 81 15.17 8.96 5.25
N LYS A 82 15.21 8.73 6.57
CA LYS A 82 14.76 9.70 7.57
C LYS A 82 15.60 10.98 7.55
N GLN A 83 16.91 10.86 7.40
CA GLN A 83 17.83 12.01 7.37
C GLN A 83 17.67 12.85 6.10
N LEU A 84 17.39 12.22 4.96
CA LEU A 84 17.24 12.89 3.67
C LEU A 84 15.79 13.27 3.34
N GLY A 85 14.82 12.91 4.19
CA GLY A 85 13.40 13.14 3.92
C GLY A 85 12.86 12.38 2.70
N ILE A 86 13.44 11.23 2.37
CA ILE A 86 13.03 10.39 1.22
C ILE A 86 12.52 9.03 1.69
N THR A 87 12.00 8.22 0.77
CA THR A 87 11.53 6.87 1.09
C THR A 87 12.71 5.89 1.20
N ALA A 88 12.62 4.92 2.11
CA ALA A 88 13.60 3.84 2.23
C ALA A 88 13.78 3.06 0.92
N ASN A 89 12.72 2.90 0.12
CA ASN A 89 12.79 2.27 -1.20
C ASN A 89 13.63 3.07 -2.20
N ALA A 90 13.60 4.41 -2.16
CA ALA A 90 14.44 5.23 -3.02
C ALA A 90 15.92 5.09 -2.66
N VAL A 91 16.23 5.03 -1.36
CA VAL A 91 17.58 4.76 -0.85
C VAL A 91 18.05 3.37 -1.28
N PHE A 92 17.22 2.35 -1.06
CA PHE A 92 17.47 0.99 -1.48
C PHE A 92 17.81 0.92 -2.97
N ALA A 93 16.95 1.48 -3.83
CA ALA A 93 17.12 1.45 -5.28
C ALA A 93 18.41 2.14 -5.74
N ARG A 94 18.77 3.27 -5.12
CA ARG A 94 20.04 3.94 -5.43
C ARG A 94 21.23 3.12 -4.97
N ARG A 95 21.21 2.66 -3.72
CA ARG A 95 22.27 1.84 -3.12
C ARG A 95 22.54 0.60 -3.98
N THR A 96 21.49 -0.11 -4.39
CA THR A 96 21.62 -1.30 -5.25
C THR A 96 22.15 -0.96 -6.64
N ARG A 97 21.72 0.16 -7.25
CA ARG A 97 22.24 0.61 -8.56
C ARG A 97 23.73 0.98 -8.50
N MET A 98 24.19 1.45 -7.34
CA MET A 98 25.60 1.78 -7.10
C MET A 98 26.43 0.58 -6.60
N GLY A 99 25.84 -0.62 -6.50
CA GLY A 99 26.54 -1.82 -6.02
C GLY A 99 26.95 -1.76 -4.53
N ILE A 100 26.45 -0.78 -3.77
CA ILE A 100 26.80 -0.60 -2.37
C ILE A 100 26.05 -1.65 -1.53
N LYS A 101 26.74 -2.37 -0.65
CA LYS A 101 26.10 -3.35 0.25
C LYS A 101 25.21 -2.64 1.27
N ALA A 102 24.09 -3.27 1.63
CA ALA A 102 23.19 -2.73 2.64
C ALA A 102 23.92 -2.59 3.98
N TYR A 103 23.70 -1.49 4.68
CA TYR A 103 24.13 -1.38 6.05
C TYR A 103 23.16 -2.14 6.95
N GLY A 104 23.71 -3.00 7.80
CA GLY A 104 22.91 -3.62 8.83
C GLY A 104 23.63 -4.72 9.55
N LYS A 105 23.29 -4.86 10.83
CA LYS A 105 23.61 -6.04 11.62
C LYS A 105 23.14 -7.32 10.94
N SER A 106 22.14 -7.36 10.06
CA SER A 106 21.74 -8.63 9.41
C SER A 106 22.76 -9.20 8.41
N ILE A 107 23.68 -8.38 7.89
CA ILE A 107 24.83 -8.88 7.10
C ILE A 107 25.97 -9.32 8.03
N GLN A 108 26.15 -8.64 9.18
CA GLN A 108 27.22 -8.91 10.15
C GLN A 108 26.84 -9.99 11.20
N GLN A 109 25.56 -10.13 11.50
CA GLN A 109 24.95 -11.19 12.29
C GLN A 109 25.02 -12.41 11.41
N LYS A 110 25.96 -13.29 11.77
CA LYS A 110 26.01 -14.64 11.22
C LYS A 110 24.58 -15.17 11.20
N ARG A 111 24.09 -15.50 10.00
CA ARG A 111 22.86 -16.28 9.82
C ARG A 111 22.91 -17.41 10.85
N HIS A 112 21.80 -17.65 11.57
CA HIS A 112 21.73 -18.68 12.60
C HIS A 112 22.45 -19.95 12.12
N PRO A 113 23.54 -20.40 12.80
CA PRO A 113 24.32 -21.53 12.35
C PRO A 113 23.53 -22.81 12.59
N TRP A 114 22.79 -23.25 11.58
CA TRP A 114 21.93 -24.42 11.65
C TRP A 114 22.72 -25.68 11.99
N THR A 115 22.45 -26.27 13.15
CA THR A 115 23.02 -27.57 13.53
C THR A 115 22.26 -28.72 12.87
N LYS A 116 22.90 -29.89 12.70
CA LYS A 116 22.21 -31.10 12.17
C LYS A 116 20.94 -31.44 12.97
N ARG A 117 20.98 -31.23 14.29
CA ARG A 117 19.83 -31.44 15.20
C ARG A 117 18.66 -30.51 14.87
N GLU A 118 18.93 -29.22 14.66
CA GLU A 118 17.91 -28.22 14.34
C GLU A 118 17.31 -28.42 12.95
N LEU A 119 18.14 -28.81 11.97
CA LEU A 119 17.66 -29.18 10.64
C LEU A 119 16.69 -30.38 10.70
N GLY A 120 16.94 -31.33 11.62
CA GLY A 120 16.05 -32.47 11.85
C GLY A 120 14.67 -32.10 12.43
N TRP A 121 14.49 -30.88 12.93
CA TRP A 121 13.19 -30.38 13.41
C TRP A 121 12.34 -29.78 12.28
N LEU A 122 12.96 -29.26 11.22
CA LEU A 122 12.27 -28.67 10.08
C LEU A 122 11.35 -29.72 9.43
N GLY A 123 10.07 -29.39 9.27
CA GLY A 123 9.06 -30.31 8.71
C GLY A 123 8.47 -31.32 9.71
N LYS A 124 8.99 -31.41 10.94
CA LYS A 124 8.40 -32.22 12.03
C LYS A 124 7.75 -31.36 13.10
N VAL A 125 8.35 -30.21 13.37
CA VAL A 125 7.87 -29.21 14.34
C VAL A 125 7.48 -27.95 13.57
N SER A 126 6.48 -27.21 14.06
CA SER A 126 6.04 -25.97 13.39
C SER A 126 7.13 -24.90 13.45
N ASP A 127 7.24 -24.11 12.38
CA ASP A 127 8.25 -23.04 12.28
C ASP A 127 8.20 -22.09 13.49
N SER A 128 7.00 -21.82 14.02
CA SER A 128 6.78 -20.99 15.22
C SER A 128 7.36 -21.59 16.50
N GLU A 129 7.29 -22.91 16.64
CA GLU A 129 7.79 -23.61 17.82
C GLU A 129 9.31 -23.72 17.78
N ILE A 130 9.87 -24.01 16.60
CA ILE A 130 11.32 -23.99 16.39
C ILE A 130 11.88 -22.59 16.67
N ALA A 131 11.23 -21.54 16.16
CA ALA A 131 11.61 -20.15 16.40
C ALA A 131 11.63 -19.81 17.89
N ARG A 132 10.59 -20.20 18.62
CA ARG A 132 10.50 -20.01 20.08
C ARG A 132 11.62 -20.72 20.83
N ARG A 133 11.95 -21.96 20.45
CA ARG A 133 13.02 -22.75 21.10
C ARG A 133 14.42 -22.18 20.86
N LEU A 134 14.65 -21.65 19.66
CA LEU A 134 15.94 -21.12 19.25
C LEU A 134 16.11 -19.62 19.56
N GLY A 135 15.05 -18.93 19.97
CA GLY A 135 15.07 -17.49 20.19
C GLY A 135 15.30 -16.68 18.91
N ILE A 136 14.91 -17.23 17.75
CA ILE A 136 15.08 -16.60 16.43
C ILE A 136 13.73 -16.25 15.81
N ASP A 137 13.75 -15.43 14.77
CA ASP A 137 12.52 -15.04 14.07
C ASP A 137 11.92 -16.21 13.26
N GLN A 138 10.59 -16.35 13.29
CA GLN A 138 9.86 -17.40 12.57
C GLN A 138 10.16 -17.38 11.06
N THR A 139 10.35 -16.20 10.46
CA THR A 139 10.67 -16.09 9.04
C THR A 139 12.05 -16.66 8.72
N THR A 140 13.00 -16.65 9.67
CA THR A 140 14.33 -17.26 9.48
C THR A 140 14.21 -18.79 9.38
N VAL A 141 13.38 -19.40 10.24
CA VAL A 141 13.08 -20.83 10.20
C VAL A 141 12.34 -21.19 8.90
N ALA A 142 11.29 -20.44 8.57
CA ALA A 142 10.49 -20.68 7.36
C ALA A 142 11.34 -20.53 6.08
N THR A 143 12.23 -19.54 6.03
CA THR A 143 13.16 -19.34 4.91
C THR A 143 14.14 -20.51 4.80
N LYS A 144 14.73 -20.96 5.92
CA LYS A 144 15.63 -22.12 5.88
C LYS A 144 14.90 -23.39 5.44
N ARG A 145 13.70 -23.62 5.96
CA ARG A 145 12.85 -24.76 5.59
C ARG A 145 12.52 -24.74 4.10
N ALA A 146 12.09 -23.59 3.58
CA ALA A 146 11.78 -23.41 2.15
C ALA A 146 13.01 -23.60 1.27
N LEU A 147 14.19 -23.11 1.67
CA LEU A 147 15.46 -23.33 0.96
C LEU A 147 15.84 -24.81 0.86
N LEU A 148 15.42 -25.63 1.83
CA LEU A 148 15.64 -27.07 1.83
C LEU A 148 14.50 -27.85 1.15
N GLY A 149 13.50 -27.17 0.58
CA GLY A 149 12.35 -27.81 -0.06
C GLY A 149 11.43 -28.57 0.90
N ILE A 150 11.55 -28.33 2.20
CA ILE A 150 10.77 -29.06 3.21
C ILE A 150 9.40 -28.39 3.37
N GLU A 151 8.33 -29.16 3.32
CA GLU A 151 6.99 -28.63 3.54
C GLU A 151 6.79 -28.17 4.99
N ALA A 152 5.99 -27.11 5.17
CA ALA A 152 5.66 -26.62 6.50
C ALA A 152 4.75 -27.63 7.21
N VAL A 153 4.94 -27.79 8.52
CA VAL A 153 3.96 -28.48 9.36
C VAL A 153 2.67 -27.66 9.38
N GLN A 154 1.74 -28.03 8.52
CA GLN A 154 0.37 -27.52 8.52
C GLN A 154 -0.35 -28.13 9.71
N LYS A 155 -0.20 -27.55 10.91
CA LYS A 155 -1.29 -27.63 11.88
C LYS A 155 -2.41 -26.76 11.32
N GLY A 156 -3.18 -27.33 10.40
CA GLY A 156 -4.36 -26.69 9.86
C GLY A 156 -5.15 -26.15 11.04
N ARG A 157 -5.47 -24.85 11.03
CA ARG A 157 -6.44 -24.32 12.00
C ARG A 157 -7.67 -25.18 11.81
N SER A 158 -8.00 -26.03 12.80
CA SER A 158 -9.18 -26.87 12.74
C SER A 158 -10.35 -25.98 12.33
N THR A 159 -10.87 -26.23 11.13
CA THR A 159 -12.03 -25.47 10.67
C THR A 159 -13.19 -25.97 11.50
N ARG A 160 -13.93 -25.04 12.10
CA ARG A 160 -15.14 -25.39 12.84
C ARG A 160 -16.01 -26.27 11.93
N PRO A 161 -16.42 -27.47 12.38
CA PRO A 161 -17.29 -28.32 11.58
C PRO A 161 -18.63 -27.59 11.38
N TRP A 162 -19.20 -27.73 10.18
CA TRP A 162 -20.52 -27.21 9.87
C TRP A 162 -21.54 -28.32 10.08
N SER A 163 -22.56 -28.07 10.89
CA SER A 163 -23.65 -29.04 11.05
C SER A 163 -24.55 -29.07 9.81
N LYS A 164 -25.32 -30.14 9.62
CA LYS A 164 -26.31 -30.23 8.52
C LYS A 164 -27.33 -29.10 8.60
N ALA A 165 -27.78 -28.75 9.80
CA ALA A 165 -28.70 -27.64 10.03
C ALA A 165 -28.10 -26.28 9.61
N GLU A 166 -26.81 -26.06 9.90
CA GLU A 166 -26.12 -24.83 9.50
C GLU A 166 -25.93 -24.70 8.00
N ILE A 167 -25.67 -25.82 7.32
CA ILE A 167 -25.59 -25.85 5.86
C ILE A 167 -26.97 -25.54 5.25
N ALA A 168 -28.05 -26.07 5.82
CA ALA A 168 -29.41 -25.82 5.35
C ALA A 168 -29.84 -24.34 5.47
N MET A 169 -29.27 -23.58 6.42
CA MET A 169 -29.52 -22.14 6.54
C MET A 169 -28.87 -21.33 5.41
N LEU A 170 -27.79 -21.81 4.80
CA LEU A 170 -27.08 -21.11 3.74
C LEU A 170 -27.97 -20.98 2.50
N GLY A 171 -28.14 -19.75 2.00
CA GLY A 171 -29.04 -19.48 0.87
C GLY A 171 -30.52 -19.34 1.24
N GLN A 172 -30.92 -19.76 2.45
CA GLN A 172 -32.25 -19.50 3.01
C GLN A 172 -32.29 -18.21 3.82
N LEU A 173 -31.22 -17.80 4.48
CA LEU A 173 -31.16 -16.52 5.19
C LEU A 173 -30.03 -15.65 4.62
N PRO A 174 -30.08 -14.31 4.80
CA PRO A 174 -28.95 -13.46 4.48
C PRO A 174 -27.72 -13.87 5.30
N ASP A 175 -26.54 -13.89 4.66
CA ASP A 175 -25.27 -14.29 5.31
C ASP A 175 -24.98 -13.51 6.62
N ALA A 176 -25.48 -12.27 6.74
CA ALA A 176 -25.34 -11.45 7.95
C ALA A 176 -26.19 -11.95 9.12
N GLU A 177 -27.38 -12.48 8.85
CA GLU A 177 -28.27 -13.00 9.87
C GLU A 177 -27.80 -14.36 10.38
N ILE A 178 -27.36 -15.24 9.47
CA ILE A 178 -26.71 -16.51 9.81
C ILE A 178 -25.47 -16.27 10.67
N ALA A 179 -24.66 -15.26 10.32
CA ALA A 179 -23.48 -14.88 11.10
C ALA A 179 -23.85 -14.45 12.53
N ARG A 180 -24.90 -13.66 12.70
CA ARG A 180 -25.42 -13.22 14.01
C ARG A 180 -25.94 -14.41 14.82
N GLN A 181 -26.73 -15.29 14.21
CA GLN A 181 -27.34 -16.45 14.86
C GLN A 181 -26.28 -17.47 15.31
N LEU A 182 -25.30 -17.76 14.46
CA LEU A 182 -24.21 -18.71 14.75
C LEU A 182 -23.04 -18.10 15.53
N LYS A 183 -23.08 -16.78 15.79
CA LYS A 183 -22.00 -16.00 16.42
C LYS A 183 -20.64 -16.23 15.74
N ILE A 184 -20.64 -16.29 14.40
CA ILE A 184 -19.43 -16.45 13.59
C ILE A 184 -19.24 -15.26 12.66
N SER A 185 -18.01 -15.05 12.18
CA SER A 185 -17.73 -14.01 11.20
C SER A 185 -18.55 -14.24 9.92
N ARG A 186 -19.19 -13.17 9.42
CA ARG A 186 -19.87 -13.14 8.11
C ARG A 186 -18.99 -13.66 6.97
N ARG A 187 -17.67 -13.42 7.03
CA ARG A 187 -16.72 -13.91 6.02
C ARG A 187 -16.64 -15.45 5.99
N LYS A 188 -16.78 -16.11 7.15
CA LYS A 188 -16.81 -17.59 7.22
C LYS A 188 -18.09 -18.15 6.60
N VAL A 189 -19.23 -17.51 6.83
CA VAL A 189 -20.52 -17.88 6.22
C VAL A 189 -20.43 -17.74 4.70
N ILE A 190 -19.93 -16.60 4.21
CA ILE A 190 -19.73 -16.34 2.78
C ILE A 190 -18.82 -17.41 2.17
N ALA A 191 -17.67 -17.70 2.80
CA ALA A 191 -16.71 -18.68 2.32
C ALA A 191 -17.34 -20.08 2.24
N LYS A 192 -18.06 -20.52 3.28
CA LYS A 192 -18.72 -21.84 3.26
C LYS A 192 -19.84 -21.90 2.22
N ARG A 193 -20.65 -20.85 2.09
CA ARG A 193 -21.70 -20.76 1.08
C ARG A 193 -21.10 -20.87 -0.33
N GLN A 194 -20.03 -20.13 -0.60
CA GLN A 194 -19.33 -20.16 -1.88
C GLN A 194 -18.67 -21.51 -2.15
N SER A 195 -18.07 -22.16 -1.14
CA SER A 195 -17.47 -23.49 -1.31
C SER A 195 -18.48 -24.58 -1.65
N LEU A 196 -19.75 -24.36 -1.30
CA LEU A 196 -20.88 -25.25 -1.64
C LEU A 196 -21.63 -24.80 -2.90
N GLY A 197 -21.19 -23.73 -3.58
CA GLY A 197 -21.84 -23.21 -4.79
C GLY A 197 -23.23 -22.59 -4.54
N ILE A 198 -23.61 -22.35 -3.28
CA ILE A 198 -24.95 -21.86 -2.93
C ILE A 198 -25.04 -20.36 -3.22
N ALA A 199 -26.06 -19.92 -3.95
CA ALA A 199 -26.27 -18.49 -4.18
C ALA A 199 -26.74 -17.77 -2.90
N ASN A 200 -26.32 -16.52 -2.71
CA ASN A 200 -26.82 -15.69 -1.60
C ASN A 200 -28.31 -15.37 -1.85
N ARG A 201 -29.17 -15.54 -0.84
CA ARG A 201 -30.61 -15.20 -0.90
C ARG A 201 -30.87 -13.78 -1.41
N LEU A 202 -30.09 -12.80 -0.95
CA LEU A 202 -30.27 -11.42 -1.43
C LEU A 202 -29.92 -11.31 -2.91
N SER A 203 -28.91 -12.04 -3.38
CA SER A 203 -28.52 -12.07 -4.78
C SER A 203 -29.61 -12.71 -5.65
N THR A 204 -30.24 -13.80 -5.19
CA THR A 204 -31.32 -14.46 -5.95
C THR A 204 -32.57 -13.59 -6.01
N LEU A 205 -32.94 -12.92 -4.92
CA LEU A 205 -34.05 -11.97 -4.90
C LEU A 205 -33.78 -10.74 -5.79
N LEU A 206 -32.56 -10.21 -5.78
CA LEU A 206 -32.16 -9.11 -6.66
C LEU A 206 -32.17 -9.53 -8.13
N ALA A 207 -31.68 -10.75 -8.45
CA ALA A 207 -31.72 -11.27 -9.81
C ALA A 207 -33.15 -11.34 -10.37
N LYS A 208 -34.14 -11.74 -9.55
CA LYS A 208 -35.56 -11.75 -9.96
C LYS A 208 -36.12 -10.35 -10.29
N ARG A 209 -35.58 -9.30 -9.66
CA ARG A 209 -35.99 -7.91 -9.92
C ARG A 209 -35.43 -7.38 -11.24
N TRP A 210 -34.38 -8.00 -11.76
CA TRP A 210 -33.79 -7.70 -13.06
C TRP A 210 -34.46 -8.50 -14.18
N ASN A 211 -35.65 -8.07 -14.59
CA ASN A 211 -36.35 -8.58 -15.78
C ASN A 211 -36.08 -7.71 -17.02
N ALA A 212 -36.50 -8.17 -18.21
CA ALA A 212 -36.29 -7.47 -19.48
C ALA A 212 -36.71 -5.99 -19.43
N LYS A 213 -37.87 -5.69 -18.82
CA LYS A 213 -38.38 -4.31 -18.65
C LYS A 213 -37.46 -3.46 -17.77
N SER A 214 -36.99 -3.99 -16.65
CA SER A 214 -36.08 -3.28 -15.74
C SER A 214 -34.69 -3.07 -16.33
N ILE A 215 -34.24 -3.99 -17.19
CA ILE A 215 -32.95 -3.89 -17.90
C ILE A 215 -33.03 -2.82 -18.98
N ALA A 216 -34.14 -2.76 -19.74
CA ALA A 216 -34.38 -1.73 -20.75
C ALA A 216 -34.44 -0.30 -20.16
N GLU A 217 -34.75 -0.17 -18.88
CA GLU A 217 -34.78 1.13 -18.20
C GLU A 217 -33.39 1.62 -17.77
N LEU A 218 -32.36 0.77 -17.77
CA LEU A 218 -31.00 1.19 -17.43
C LEU A 218 -30.50 2.20 -18.47
N GLY A 219 -30.03 3.36 -18.01
CA GLY A 219 -29.50 4.41 -18.88
C GLY A 219 -30.54 5.30 -19.57
N THR A 220 -31.84 4.95 -19.51
CA THR A 220 -32.92 5.80 -20.04
C THR A 220 -33.55 6.71 -19.00
N LYS A 221 -33.38 6.38 -17.71
CA LYS A 221 -33.85 7.17 -16.56
C LYS A 221 -32.75 7.30 -15.51
N PRO A 222 -32.80 8.31 -14.64
CA PRO A 222 -31.89 8.40 -13.50
C PRO A 222 -31.92 7.13 -12.63
N ASP A 223 -30.74 6.68 -12.18
CA ASP A 223 -30.58 5.45 -11.39
C ASP A 223 -31.44 5.48 -10.10
N GLU A 224 -31.73 6.66 -9.55
CA GLU A 224 -32.58 6.89 -8.37
C GLU A 224 -34.05 6.51 -8.61
N VAL A 225 -34.59 6.86 -9.78
CA VAL A 225 -35.97 6.55 -10.16
C VAL A 225 -36.15 5.04 -10.33
N ILE A 226 -35.17 4.41 -10.98
CA ILE A 226 -35.13 2.96 -11.18
C ILE A 226 -35.00 2.23 -9.84
N ALA A 227 -34.11 2.72 -8.97
CA ALA A 227 -33.89 2.17 -7.62
C ALA A 227 -35.16 2.21 -6.76
N LYS A 228 -35.85 3.36 -6.74
CA LYS A 228 -37.10 3.54 -5.98
C LYS A 228 -38.20 2.58 -6.47
N ARG A 229 -38.35 2.45 -7.79
CA ARG A 229 -39.34 1.56 -8.40
C ARG A 229 -39.07 0.09 -8.11
N LEU A 230 -37.81 -0.36 -8.25
CA LEU A 230 -37.42 -1.75 -8.04
C LEU A 230 -37.22 -2.10 -6.55
N LYS A 231 -37.30 -1.11 -5.66
CA LYS A 231 -37.01 -1.23 -4.22
C LYS A 231 -35.62 -1.85 -3.97
N ILE A 232 -34.62 -1.34 -4.70
CA ILE A 232 -33.20 -1.73 -4.57
C ILE A 232 -32.35 -0.49 -4.32
N SER A 233 -31.10 -0.66 -3.89
CA SER A 233 -30.20 0.47 -3.70
C SER A 233 -29.77 1.07 -5.05
N VAL A 234 -29.52 2.39 -5.08
CA VAL A 234 -28.95 3.09 -6.24
C VAL A 234 -27.63 2.44 -6.68
N ALA A 235 -26.81 2.02 -5.71
CA ALA A 235 -25.58 1.29 -5.97
C ALA A 235 -25.82 -0.05 -6.72
N ALA A 236 -26.91 -0.76 -6.44
CA ALA A 236 -27.25 -2.00 -7.15
C ALA A 236 -27.62 -1.72 -8.62
N VAL A 237 -28.32 -0.62 -8.89
CA VAL A 237 -28.61 -0.15 -10.27
C VAL A 237 -27.32 0.21 -10.99
N ALA A 238 -26.47 1.03 -10.37
CA ALA A 238 -25.18 1.43 -10.94
C ALA A 238 -24.24 0.24 -11.20
N ASN A 239 -24.23 -0.75 -10.31
CA ASN A 239 -23.48 -2.00 -10.49
C ASN A 239 -24.04 -2.82 -11.67
N LYS A 240 -25.37 -2.96 -11.76
CA LYS A 240 -26.00 -3.70 -12.87
C LYS A 240 -25.76 -3.00 -14.20
N ARG A 241 -25.86 -1.67 -14.23
CA ARG A 241 -25.55 -0.83 -15.39
C ARG A 241 -24.10 -1.03 -15.86
N ARG A 242 -23.13 -1.00 -14.93
CA ARG A 242 -21.72 -1.32 -15.22
C ARG A 242 -21.53 -2.76 -15.71
N GLN A 243 -22.24 -3.74 -15.14
CA GLN A 243 -22.20 -5.13 -15.58
C GLN A 243 -22.69 -5.28 -17.02
N MET A 244 -23.70 -4.51 -17.43
CA MET A 244 -24.29 -4.55 -18.77
C MET A 244 -23.61 -3.57 -19.76
N GLY A 245 -22.56 -2.85 -19.34
CA GLY A 245 -21.87 -1.88 -20.20
C GLY A 245 -22.67 -0.61 -20.56
N VAL A 246 -23.74 -0.31 -19.82
CA VAL A 246 -24.64 0.82 -20.13
C VAL A 246 -24.14 2.11 -19.48
N ALA A 247 -24.15 3.24 -20.21
CA ALA A 247 -23.76 4.54 -19.66
C ALA A 247 -24.80 5.07 -18.66
N ALA A 248 -24.37 5.90 -17.71
CA ALA A 248 -25.31 6.57 -16.81
C ALA A 248 -26.22 7.49 -17.62
N PHE A 249 -27.49 7.60 -17.22
CA PHE A 249 -28.39 8.59 -17.80
C PHE A 249 -27.78 9.98 -17.62
N ARG A 250 -27.66 10.71 -18.73
CA ARG A 250 -27.30 12.12 -18.74
C ARG A 250 -28.58 12.89 -19.01
N ALA A 251 -28.99 13.72 -18.06
CA ALA A 251 -30.10 14.65 -18.21
C ALA A 251 -29.70 15.78 -19.16
#